data_AF-A0A937R8V1-F1
#
_entry.id   AF-A0A937R8V1-F1
#
_cell.length_a   1.000
_cell.length_b   1.000
_cell.length_c   1.000
_cell.angle_alpha   90.00
_cell.angle_beta   90.00
_cell.angle_gamma   90.00
#
_symmetry.space_group_name_H-M   'P 1'
#
loop_
_entity.id
_entity.type
_entity.pdbx_description
1 polymer ?
#
loop_
_entity_poly.entity_id
_entity_poly.type
_entity_poly.pdbx_seq_one_letter_code
_entity_poly.pdbx_strand_id
1 'polypeptide(L)' 'MGAETARAVAVRLRDEAVPATNASWYQLDVTAAELAAARSALAELAYGTTRITPAGTSRLEIIDMLEELNRQLGR' A
#
# COMPACT_ATOMS: atom_id res chain seq x y z
N MET A 1 2.31 12.69 -10.98
CA MET A 1 2.01 11.35 -11.53
C MET A 1 2.01 10.25 -10.48
N GLY A 2 3.14 9.74 -9.96
CA GLY A 2 3.12 8.56 -9.07
C GLY A 2 2.27 8.69 -7.79
N ALA A 3 2.30 9.84 -7.11
CA ALA A 3 1.50 10.07 -5.90
C ALA A 3 -0.02 10.14 -6.16
N GLU A 4 -0.43 10.60 -7.35
CA GLU A 4 -1.85 10.68 -7.75
C GLU A 4 -2.37 9.28 -8.07
N THR A 5 -1.57 8.45 -8.75
CA THR A 5 -1.87 7.04 -8.98
C THR A 5 -2.00 6.27 -7.66
N ALA A 6 -1.07 6.47 -6.72
CA ALA A 6 -1.16 5.84 -5.40
C ALA A 6 -2.43 6.26 -4.63
N ARG A 7 -2.85 7.54 -4.74
CA ARG A 7 -4.11 8.02 -4.16
C ARG A 7 -5.32 7.37 -4.82
N ALA A 8 -5.33 7.21 -6.14
CA ALA A 8 -6.42 6.53 -6.83
C ALA A 8 -6.56 5.07 -6.36
N VAL A 9 -5.44 4.36 -6.18
CA VAL A 9 -5.42 3.01 -5.60
C VAL A 9 -5.99 3.00 -4.18
N ALA A 10 -5.61 3.97 -3.33
CA ALA A 10 -6.13 4.06 -1.97
C ALA A 10 -7.65 4.33 -1.92
N VAL A 11 -8.17 5.16 -2.84
CA VAL A 11 -9.61 5.40 -2.97
C VAL A 11 -10.33 4.12 -3.38
N ARG A 12 -9.81 3.39 -4.38
CA ARG A 12 -10.37 2.10 -4.79
C ARG A 12 -10.29 1.06 -3.68
N LEU A 13 -9.22 1.02 -2.89
CA LEU A 13 -9.13 0.13 -1.72
C LEU A 13 -10.22 0.43 -0.68
N ARG A 14 -10.63 1.69 -0.52
CA ARG A 14 -11.71 2.06 0.40
C ARG A 14 -13.09 1.68 -0.15
N ASP A 15 -13.31 1.89 -1.44
CA ASP A 15 -14.65 1.89 -2.04
C ASP A 15 -14.99 0.56 -2.76
N GLU A 16 -13.99 -0.17 -3.25
CA GLU A 16 -14.14 -1.34 -4.13
C GLU A 16 -13.49 -2.63 -3.57
N ALA A 17 -12.79 -2.55 -2.44
CA ALA A 17 -12.08 -3.71 -1.94
C ALA A 17 -13.01 -4.82 -1.46
N VAL A 18 -12.70 -6.05 -1.86
CA VAL A 18 -13.44 -7.25 -1.48
C VAL A 18 -12.60 -8.10 -0.53
N PRO A 19 -13.21 -8.85 0.40
CA PRO A 19 -12.47 -9.84 1.19
C PRO A 19 -11.78 -10.84 0.27
N ALA A 20 -10.49 -11.08 0.48
CA ALA A 20 -9.75 -12.08 -0.27
C ALA A 20 -10.28 -13.48 0.05
N THR A 21 -10.45 -14.33 -0.96
CA THR A 21 -11.09 -15.66 -0.80
C THR A 21 -10.34 -16.58 0.17
N ASN A 22 -9.02 -16.46 0.27
CA ASN A 22 -8.16 -17.35 1.06
C ASN A 22 -7.22 -16.60 2.02
N ALA A 23 -7.49 -15.33 2.34
CA ALA A 23 -6.67 -14.55 3.25
C ALA A 23 -7.54 -13.69 4.17
N SER A 24 -7.01 -13.34 5.35
CA SER A 24 -7.70 -12.46 6.31
C SER A 24 -7.75 -11.00 5.87
N TRP A 25 -7.39 -10.71 4.62
CA TRP A 25 -7.08 -9.38 4.08
C TRP A 25 -8.02 -9.05 2.92
N TYR A 26 -8.03 -7.79 2.51
CA TYR A 26 -8.77 -7.35 1.34
C TYR A 26 -7.95 -7.52 0.06
N GLN A 27 -8.62 -7.83 -1.05
CA GLN A 27 -8.04 -7.90 -2.38
C GLN A 27 -8.50 -6.72 -3.24
N LEU A 28 -7.59 -6.18 -4.04
CA LEU A 28 -7.85 -5.13 -5.01
C LEU A 28 -7.07 -5.44 -6.30
N ASP A 29 -7.77 -5.50 -7.43
CA ASP A 29 -7.13 -5.70 -8.73
C ASP A 29 -6.51 -4.39 -9.22
N VAL A 30 -5.19 -4.40 -9.41
CA VAL A 30 -4.40 -3.26 -9.87
C VAL A 30 -3.45 -3.67 -10.98
N THR A 31 -3.13 -2.73 -11.86
CA THR A 31 -2.06 -2.90 -12.85
C THR A 31 -0.69 -2.88 -12.16
N ALA A 32 0.34 -3.40 -12.86
CA ALA A 32 1.71 -3.37 -12.35
C ALA A 32 2.22 -1.95 -12.07
N ALA A 33 1.80 -0.97 -12.86
CA ALA A 33 2.17 0.44 -12.68
C ALA A 33 1.51 1.05 -11.43
N GLU A 34 0.23 0.75 -11.20
CA GLU A 34 -0.49 1.16 -10.00
C GLU A 34 0.11 0.54 -8.73
N LEU A 35 0.43 -0.76 -8.78
CA LEU A 35 1.11 -1.45 -7.68
C LEU A 35 2.48 -0.81 -7.37
N ALA A 36 3.28 -0.53 -8.41
CA ALA A 36 4.58 0.11 -8.24
C ALA A 36 4.46 1.52 -7.62
N ALA A 37 3.47 2.30 -8.06
CA ALA A 37 3.19 3.63 -7.52
C ALA A 37 2.74 3.57 -6.04
N ALA A 38 1.83 2.66 -5.70
CA ALA A 38 1.37 2.45 -4.33
C ALA A 38 2.52 2.01 -3.41
N ARG A 39 3.34 1.04 -3.84
CA ARG A 39 4.52 0.57 -3.07
C ARG A 39 5.54 1.68 -2.86
N SER A 40 5.82 2.49 -3.89
CA SER A 40 6.73 3.64 -3.76
C SER A 40 6.18 4.65 -2.74
N ALA A 41 4.88 4.97 -2.77
CA ALA A 41 4.28 5.88 -1.81
C ALA A 41 4.34 5.35 -0.36
N LEU A 42 4.19 4.04 -0.16
CA LEU A 42 4.33 3.38 1.15
C LEU A 42 5.79 3.42 1.64
N ALA A 43 6.76 3.15 0.78
CA ALA A 43 8.17 3.25 1.13
C ALA A 43 8.56 4.68 1.55
N GLU A 44 8.03 5.70 0.87
CA GLU A 44 8.21 7.10 1.26
C GLU A 44 7.59 7.42 2.63
N LEU A 45 6.50 6.76 3.04
CA LEU A 45 5.92 6.94 4.38
C LEU A 45 6.72 6.20 5.46
N ALA A 46 7.22 5.00 5.13
CA ALA A 46 8.03 4.19 6.03
C ALA A 46 9.41 4.81 6.30
N TYR A 47 10.08 5.25 5.24
CA TYR A 47 11.50 5.64 5.27
C TYR A 47 11.75 7.12 5.03
N GLY A 48 10.74 7.87 4.57
CA GLY A 48 10.86 9.31 4.36
C GLY A 48 11.03 10.06 5.67
N THR A 49 12.05 10.91 5.74
CA THR A 49 12.39 11.70 6.94
C THR A 49 11.48 12.92 7.15
N THR A 50 10.74 13.34 6.13
CA THR A 50 9.95 14.58 6.12
C THR A 50 8.45 14.38 6.14
N ARG A 51 7.94 13.14 6.07
CA ARG A 51 6.50 12.87 6.07
C ARG A 51 6.02 12.54 7.47
N ILE A 52 5.05 13.32 7.94
CA ILE A 52 4.28 13.01 9.13
C ILE A 52 3.39 11.81 8.80
N THR A 53 3.56 10.71 9.52
CA THR A 53 2.68 9.54 9.40
C THR A 53 1.25 9.96 9.78
N PRO A 54 0.21 9.54 9.03
CA PRO A 54 -1.17 9.83 9.39
C PRO A 54 -1.47 9.44 10.83
N ALA A 55 -2.29 10.25 11.53
CA ALA A 55 -2.68 9.95 12.90
C ALA A 55 -3.34 8.57 12.98
N GLY A 56 -2.89 7.74 13.93
CA GLY A 56 -3.39 6.38 14.11
C GLY A 56 -2.71 5.31 13.24
N THR A 57 -1.73 5.67 12.42
CA THR A 57 -0.90 4.71 11.68
C THR A 57 0.53 4.75 12.20
N SER A 58 1.05 3.62 12.68
CA SER A 58 2.43 3.49 13.09
C SER A 58 3.36 3.32 11.89
N ARG A 59 4.54 3.92 11.96
CA ARG A 59 5.59 3.67 10.95
C ARG A 59 5.96 2.19 10.87
N LEU A 60 5.93 1.48 11.99
CA LEU A 60 6.22 0.04 12.04
C LEU A 60 5.18 -0.77 11.26
N GLU A 61 3.88 -0.46 11.41
CA GLU A 61 2.82 -1.13 10.66
C GLU A 61 2.98 -0.97 9.14
N ILE A 62 3.46 0.20 8.69
CA ILE A 62 3.74 0.45 7.27
C ILE A 62 4.92 -0.39 6.78
N ILE A 63 5.97 -0.53 7.61
CA ILE A 63 7.14 -1.38 7.30
C ILE A 63 6.71 -2.84 7.21
N ASP A 64 5.98 -3.35 8.21
CA ASP A 64 5.50 -4.73 8.24
C ASP A 64 4.64 -5.06 7.01
N MET A 65 3.78 -4.14 6.60
CA MET A 65 2.98 -4.27 5.39
C MET A 65 3.85 -4.31 4.12
N LEU A 66 4.88 -3.47 4.03
CA LEU A 66 5.82 -3.49 2.89
C LEU A 66 6.59 -4.81 2.81
N GLU A 67 6.98 -5.38 3.94
CA GLU A 67 7.67 -6.67 4.00
C GLU A 67 6.76 -7.82 3.55
N GLU A 68 5.52 -7.86 4.02
CA GLU A 68 4.55 -8.86 3.57
C GLU A 68 4.23 -8.72 2.07
N LEU A 69 4.09 -7.49 1.55
CA LEU A 69 3.95 -7.25 0.12
C LEU A 69 5.15 -7.76 -0.68
N ASN A 70 6.38 -7.54 -0.22
CA ASN A 70 7.57 -8.05 -0.90
C ASN A 70 7.58 -9.60 -0.88
N ARG A 71 7.24 -10.22 0.25
CA ARG A 71 7.12 -11.69 0.37
C ARG A 71 6.13 -12.28 -0.63
N GLN A 72 4.95 -11.68 -0.77
CA GLN A 72 3.94 -12.12 -1.76
C GLN A 72 4.40 -11.96 -3.22
N LEU A 73 5.25 -10.98 -3.48
CA LEU A 73 5.84 -10.74 -4.80
C LEU A 73 7.08 -11.59 -5.08
N GLY A 74 7.51 -12.44 -4.13
CA GLY A 74 8.73 -13.25 -4.25
C GLY A 74 10.01 -12.41 -4.31
N ARG A 75 10.03 -11.26 -3.64
CA ARG A 75 11.16 -10.33 -3.54
C ARG A 75 11.68 -10.25 -2.12
#